data_AF-A0A6P3HSC8-F1
#
_entry.id   AF-A0A6P3HSC8-F1
#
_cell.length_a   1.000
_cell.length_b   1.000
_cell.length_c   1.000
_cell.angle_alpha   90.00
_cell.angle_beta   90.00
_cell.angle_gamma   90.00
#
_symmetry.space_group_name_H-M   'P 1'
#
loop_
_entity.id
_entity.type
_entity.pdbx_description
1 polymer ?
#
loop_
_entity_poly.entity_id
_entity_poly.type
_entity_poly.pdbx_seq_one_letter_code
_entity_poly.pdbx_strand_id
1 'polypeptide(L)'
;MPEVKEQIFLVTRTVNTRRFPLIPGDSPDNKDSISLQMRDLSVLLGVVIIDMPEPAKSAPAPKKGSKKAVTKAQKKDGKKRKRSRKESYSSYMYKVLKQVHPDTGILSKATGIMNSFVNDIFQRIAGKASCLAHYNKRSTITSREIQTALCLLLPAELAKHAVSEGTKAVTKYTSSK
;
A
#
# COMPACT_ATOMS: atom_id res chain seq x y z
N MET A 1 10.60 32.94 -14.72
CA MET A 1 11.40 31.70 -14.58
C MET A 1 11.14 30.80 -15.80
N PRO A 2 11.88 30.98 -16.90
CA PRO A 2 11.63 30.30 -18.18
C PRO A 2 12.12 28.83 -18.24
N GLU A 3 12.92 28.37 -17.28
CA GLU A 3 13.61 27.05 -17.33
C GLU A 3 12.71 25.82 -17.16
N VAL A 4 11.52 25.97 -16.55
CA VAL A 4 10.64 24.81 -16.29
C VAL A 4 9.88 24.40 -17.55
N LYS A 5 9.56 25.35 -18.42
CA LYS A 5 8.84 25.08 -19.68
C LYS A 5 9.75 24.37 -20.70
N GLU A 6 11.03 24.70 -20.71
CA GLU A 6 12.03 24.03 -21.55
C GLU A 6 12.30 22.58 -21.10
N GLN A 7 12.31 22.29 -19.79
CA GLN A 7 12.46 20.91 -19.31
C GLN A 7 11.24 20.03 -19.64
N ILE A 8 10.03 20.57 -19.57
CA ILE A 8 8.80 19.83 -19.94
C ILE A 8 8.80 19.51 -21.44
N PHE A 9 9.20 20.47 -22.29
CA PHE A 9 9.30 20.26 -23.73
C PHE A 9 10.34 19.18 -24.10
N LEU A 10 11.48 19.15 -23.41
CA LEU A 10 12.54 18.16 -23.62
C LEU A 10 12.11 16.73 -23.21
N VAL A 11 11.35 16.57 -22.13
CA VAL A 11 10.86 15.25 -21.70
C VAL A 11 9.84 14.70 -22.70
N THR A 12 8.88 15.52 -23.16
CA THR A 12 7.88 15.09 -24.16
C THR A 12 8.52 14.75 -25.51
N ARG A 13 9.56 15.49 -25.93
CA ARG A 13 10.29 15.19 -27.17
C ARG A 13 11.13 13.92 -27.09
N THR A 14 11.64 13.57 -25.90
CA THR A 14 12.46 12.37 -25.66
C THR A 14 11.62 11.09 -25.65
N VAL A 15 10.37 11.15 -25.18
CA VAL A 15 9.44 10.00 -25.20
C VAL A 15 8.93 9.73 -26.62
N ASN A 16 8.73 10.76 -27.44
CA ASN A 16 8.19 10.63 -28.80
C ASN A 16 9.23 10.24 -29.88
N THR A 17 10.54 10.31 -29.58
CA THR A 17 11.61 9.99 -30.55
C THR A 17 12.24 8.61 -30.38
N ARG A 18 11.91 7.85 -29.33
CA ARG A 18 12.35 6.44 -29.23
C ARG A 18 11.38 5.53 -29.99
N ARG A 19 11.53 5.54 -31.31
CA ARG A 19 11.09 4.48 -32.21
C ARG A 19 11.83 3.19 -31.79
N PHE A 20 11.19 2.37 -30.97
CA PHE A 20 11.73 1.06 -30.58
C PHE A 20 12.00 0.22 -31.84
N PRO A 21 13.18 -0.42 -31.97
CA PRO A 21 13.45 -1.31 -33.08
C PRO A 21 12.51 -2.51 -33.00
N LEU A 22 11.90 -2.83 -34.14
CA LEU A 22 10.97 -3.94 -34.30
C LEU A 22 11.69 -5.27 -34.02
N ILE A 23 11.22 -6.02 -33.03
CA ILE A 23 11.56 -7.42 -32.83
C ILE A 23 10.74 -8.23 -33.86
N PRO A 24 11.36 -9.02 -34.76
CA PRO A 24 10.62 -9.80 -35.73
C PRO A 24 10.12 -11.09 -35.09
N GLY A 25 8.80 -11.19 -34.87
CA GLY A 25 8.19 -12.42 -34.35
C GLY A 25 6.73 -12.34 -33.88
N ASP A 26 6.17 -11.15 -33.64
CA ASP A 26 4.83 -11.07 -33.03
C ASP A 26 3.68 -11.08 -34.06
N SER A 27 2.81 -12.07 -33.90
CA SER A 27 1.52 -12.23 -34.57
C SER A 27 0.69 -10.94 -34.58
N PRO A 28 -0.07 -10.68 -35.66
CA PRO A 28 -0.71 -9.39 -35.91
C PRO A 28 -1.79 -8.97 -34.91
N ASP A 29 -2.36 -9.87 -34.11
CA ASP A 29 -3.49 -9.57 -33.22
C ASP A 29 -3.12 -8.92 -31.85
N ASN A 30 -1.83 -8.86 -31.48
CA ASN A 30 -1.39 -8.33 -30.17
C ASN A 30 -0.86 -6.88 -30.23
N LYS A 31 -0.83 -6.25 -31.40
CA LYS A 31 -0.23 -4.92 -31.59
C LYS A 31 -1.15 -3.77 -31.15
N ASP A 32 -2.46 -3.99 -31.26
CA ASP A 32 -3.47 -3.00 -30.87
C ASP A 32 -3.67 -2.95 -29.36
N SER A 33 -3.58 -4.11 -28.67
CA SER A 33 -3.67 -4.19 -27.21
C SER A 33 -2.51 -3.48 -26.50
N ILE A 34 -1.28 -3.61 -27.01
CA ILE A 34 -0.11 -2.95 -26.43
C ILE A 34 -0.12 -1.43 -26.72
N SER A 35 -0.59 -1.04 -27.91
CA SER A 35 -0.74 0.38 -28.27
C SER A 35 -1.84 1.09 -27.47
N LEU A 36 -2.92 0.38 -27.13
CA LEU A 36 -4.00 0.90 -26.29
C LEU A 36 -3.54 1.05 -24.82
N GLN A 37 -2.79 0.07 -24.30
CA GLN A 37 -2.27 0.11 -22.94
C GLN A 37 -1.24 1.24 -22.71
N MET A 38 -0.44 1.55 -23.74
CA MET A 38 0.53 2.65 -23.69
C MET A 38 -0.13 4.03 -23.82
N ARG A 39 -1.27 4.13 -24.54
CA ARG A 39 -2.07 5.37 -24.62
C ARG A 39 -2.78 5.67 -23.30
N ASP A 40 -3.31 4.65 -22.62
CA ASP A 40 -3.93 4.82 -21.30
C ASP A 40 -2.94 5.26 -20.21
N LEU A 41 -1.71 4.75 -20.24
CA LEU A 41 -0.64 5.19 -19.34
C LEU A 41 -0.20 6.64 -19.58
N SER A 42 -0.23 7.12 -20.83
CA SER A 42 0.05 8.53 -21.17
C SER A 42 -1.05 9.48 -20.69
N VAL A 43 -2.33 9.08 -20.81
CA VAL A 43 -3.46 9.91 -20.36
C VAL A 43 -3.52 9.94 -18.83
N LEU A 44 -3.27 8.81 -18.17
CA LEU A 44 -3.26 8.74 -16.71
C LEU A 44 -2.12 9.55 -16.08
N LEU A 45 -0.93 9.53 -16.69
CA LEU A 45 0.18 10.38 -16.26
C LEU A 45 -0.07 11.87 -16.58
N GLY A 46 -0.76 12.17 -17.68
CA GLY A 46 -1.16 13.53 -18.05
C GLY A 46 -2.19 14.14 -17.09
N VAL A 47 -3.17 13.35 -16.63
CA VAL A 47 -4.19 13.79 -15.66
C VAL A 47 -3.58 14.03 -14.27
N VAL A 48 -2.61 13.22 -13.86
CA VAL A 48 -1.96 13.35 -12.53
C VAL A 48 -1.03 14.58 -12.43
N ILE A 49 -0.58 15.15 -13.56
CA ILE A 49 0.26 16.37 -13.56
C ILE A 49 -0.57 17.66 -13.52
N ILE A 50 -1.87 17.62 -13.86
CA ILE A 50 -2.73 18.82 -13.94
C ILE A 50 -3.26 19.26 -12.55
N ASP A 51 -3.25 18.39 -11.54
CA ASP A 51 -3.74 18.73 -10.19
C ASP A 51 -2.58 18.81 -9.18
N MET A 52 -1.90 19.96 -9.16
CA MET A 52 -1.04 20.34 -8.03
C MET A 52 -1.39 21.77 -7.60
N PRO A 53 -1.72 22.00 -6.31
CA PRO A 53 -2.17 23.31 -5.86
C PRO A 53 -1.00 24.29 -5.82
N GLU A 54 -1.25 25.50 -6.31
CA GLU A 54 -0.37 26.66 -6.21
C GLU A 54 -0.01 26.98 -4.74
N PRO A 55 1.24 27.38 -4.42
CA PRO A 55 1.58 27.83 -3.07
C PRO A 55 0.93 29.18 -2.78
N ALA A 56 -0.14 29.16 -1.97
CA ALA A 56 -0.83 30.37 -1.53
C ALA A 56 0.08 31.24 -0.62
N LYS A 57 0.03 32.53 -0.92
CA LYS A 57 0.80 33.62 -0.31
C LYS A 57 0.46 33.85 1.17
N SER A 58 1.46 34.36 1.88
CA SER A 58 1.49 34.80 3.27
C SER A 58 0.44 35.85 3.66
N ALA A 59 -0.18 35.70 4.84
CA ALA A 59 -0.76 36.76 5.68
C ALA A 59 -0.89 36.27 7.15
N PRO A 60 -0.98 37.17 8.16
CA PRO A 60 -0.13 37.15 9.36
C PRO A 60 -0.65 36.34 10.56
N ALA A 61 0.29 35.98 11.44
CA ALA A 61 0.10 35.25 12.69
C ALA A 61 -0.73 35.98 13.74
N PRO A 62 -1.59 35.27 14.50
CA PRO A 62 -2.05 35.71 15.82
C PRO A 62 -1.21 35.08 16.95
N LYS A 63 -0.89 35.92 17.93
CA LYS A 63 -0.04 35.66 19.09
C LYS A 63 -0.73 34.84 20.19
N LYS A 64 0.05 33.96 20.82
CA LYS A 64 0.28 33.75 22.27
C LYS A 64 -0.92 33.51 23.23
N GLY A 65 -0.84 32.37 23.94
CA GLY A 65 -1.56 32.04 25.19
C GLY A 65 -2.43 30.79 25.02
N SER A 66 -2.41 29.74 25.83
CA SER A 66 -1.92 29.55 27.20
C SER A 66 -1.72 28.04 27.43
N LYS A 67 -0.72 27.69 28.24
CA LYS A 67 -0.37 26.32 28.66
C LYS A 67 -1.60 25.61 29.24
N LYS A 68 -2.08 24.53 28.60
CA LYS A 68 -2.98 23.58 29.26
C LYS A 68 -2.16 22.76 30.26
N ALA A 69 -2.48 22.97 31.53
CA ALA A 69 -1.92 22.24 32.66
C ALA A 69 -2.12 20.73 32.48
N VAL A 70 -1.04 19.98 32.72
CA VAL A 70 -1.07 18.53 32.84
C VAL A 70 -1.81 18.18 34.14
N THR A 71 -3.08 17.80 34.04
CA THR A 71 -3.80 17.19 35.16
C THR A 71 -3.32 15.75 35.31
N LYS A 72 -2.63 15.47 36.43
CA LYS A 72 -2.26 14.13 36.89
C LYS A 72 -3.51 13.24 36.95
N ALA A 73 -3.57 12.23 36.10
CA ALA A 73 -4.58 11.18 36.19
C ALA A 73 -4.32 10.32 37.44
N GLN A 74 -5.30 10.27 38.34
CA GLN A 74 -5.29 9.46 39.55
C GLN A 74 -5.16 7.96 39.21
N LYS A 75 -4.28 7.25 39.93
CA LYS A 75 -4.23 5.78 39.96
C LYS A 75 -5.56 5.25 40.50
N LYS A 76 -6.39 4.63 39.64
CA LYS A 76 -7.42 3.70 40.07
C LYS A 76 -6.78 2.33 40.28
N ASP A 77 -6.26 2.13 41.48
CA ASP A 77 -6.06 0.80 42.05
C ASP A 77 -7.41 0.10 42.19
N GLY A 78 -7.48 -1.20 41.86
CA GLY A 78 -8.65 -2.04 42.18
C GLY A 78 -9.40 -2.69 41.02
N LYS A 79 -8.83 -2.86 39.82
CA LYS A 79 -9.45 -3.72 38.78
C LYS A 79 -8.73 -5.06 38.67
N LYS A 80 -9.34 -6.09 39.27
CA LYS A 80 -9.10 -7.54 39.05
C LYS A 80 -8.43 -7.74 37.69
N ARG A 81 -7.14 -8.13 37.69
CA ARG A 81 -6.27 -8.27 36.50
C ARG A 81 -7.10 -8.82 35.35
N LYS A 82 -7.52 -7.94 34.43
CA LYS A 82 -8.17 -8.37 33.20
C LYS A 82 -7.17 -9.31 32.56
N ARG A 83 -7.59 -10.56 32.33
CA ARG A 83 -6.84 -11.54 31.54
C ARG A 83 -6.31 -10.79 30.33
N SER A 84 -4.97 -10.78 30.16
CA SER A 84 -4.33 -10.14 29.02
C SER A 84 -5.12 -10.53 27.77
N ARG A 85 -5.63 -9.53 27.04
CA ARG A 85 -6.47 -9.78 25.87
C ARG A 85 -5.61 -10.57 24.90
N LYS A 86 -5.94 -11.84 24.69
CA LYS A 86 -5.26 -12.61 23.67
C LYS A 86 -5.59 -11.97 22.33
N GLU A 87 -4.58 -11.38 21.69
CA GLU A 87 -4.72 -10.82 20.35
C GLU A 87 -5.03 -11.99 19.42
N SER A 88 -6.26 -12.00 18.90
CA SER A 88 -6.72 -13.03 17.97
C SER A 88 -7.36 -12.39 16.76
N TYR A 89 -7.17 -13.03 15.61
CA TYR A 89 -7.75 -12.62 14.34
C TYR A 89 -9.19 -13.14 14.16
N SER A 90 -9.76 -13.75 15.21
CA SER A 90 -11.04 -14.49 15.15
C SER A 90 -12.21 -13.65 14.63
N SER A 91 -12.31 -12.37 15.01
CA SER A 91 -13.38 -11.49 14.51
C SER A 91 -13.24 -11.21 13.01
N TYR A 92 -12.01 -10.98 12.53
CA TYR A 92 -11.75 -10.74 11.11
C TYR A 92 -11.96 -12.00 10.27
N MET A 93 -11.55 -13.15 10.79
CA MET A 93 -11.79 -14.45 10.15
C MET A 93 -13.28 -14.72 9.94
N TYR A 94 -14.11 -14.41 10.93
CA TYR A 94 -15.55 -14.55 10.79
C TYR A 94 -16.13 -13.61 9.73
N LYS A 95 -15.66 -12.34 9.68
CA LYS A 95 -16.08 -11.38 8.66
C LYS A 95 -15.73 -11.85 7.24
N VAL A 96 -14.50 -12.34 7.04
CA VAL A 96 -14.06 -12.87 5.74
C VAL A 96 -14.83 -14.14 5.39
N LEU A 97 -15.06 -15.05 6.34
CA LEU A 97 -15.84 -16.26 6.11
C LEU A 97 -17.26 -15.95 5.63
N LYS A 98 -17.93 -14.97 6.23
CA LYS A 98 -19.28 -14.58 5.81
C LYS A 98 -19.33 -13.87 4.46
N GLN A 99 -18.23 -13.28 4.01
CA GLN A 99 -18.13 -12.74 2.65
C GLN A 99 -18.04 -13.84 1.59
N VAL A 100 -17.42 -14.98 1.90
CA VAL A 100 -17.24 -16.09 0.94
C VAL A 100 -18.33 -17.17 1.05
N HIS A 101 -18.81 -17.45 2.26
CA HIS A 101 -19.83 -18.45 2.55
C HIS A 101 -20.79 -17.96 3.66
N PRO A 102 -21.88 -17.25 3.29
CA PRO A 102 -22.82 -16.67 4.24
C PRO A 102 -23.47 -17.68 5.20
N ASP A 103 -23.73 -18.91 4.75
CA ASP A 103 -24.47 -19.92 5.52
C ASP A 103 -23.57 -20.89 6.30
N THR A 104 -22.25 -20.80 6.11
CA THR A 104 -21.29 -21.71 6.75
C THR A 104 -20.82 -21.17 8.10
N GLY A 105 -20.64 -22.07 9.07
CA GLY A 105 -20.02 -21.79 10.38
C GLY A 105 -18.62 -22.40 10.49
N ILE A 106 -17.76 -21.83 11.35
CA ILE A 106 -16.42 -22.37 11.63
C ILE A 106 -16.32 -22.84 13.09
N LEU A 107 -15.72 -24.01 13.29
CA LEU A 107 -15.50 -24.58 14.62
C LEU A 107 -14.43 -23.79 15.37
N SER A 108 -14.58 -23.66 16.70
CA SER A 108 -13.59 -22.99 17.57
C SER A 108 -12.16 -23.54 17.40
N LYS A 109 -12.01 -24.86 17.26
CA LYS A 109 -10.72 -25.51 16.99
C LYS A 109 -10.11 -25.07 15.65
N ALA A 110 -10.93 -24.98 14.60
CA ALA A 110 -10.49 -24.52 13.28
C ALA A 110 -10.09 -23.04 13.30
N THR A 111 -10.82 -22.20 14.04
CA THR A 111 -10.42 -20.80 14.29
C THR A 111 -9.05 -20.69 14.96
N GLY A 112 -8.73 -21.62 15.88
CA GLY A 112 -7.41 -21.69 16.52
C GLY A 112 -6.28 -21.99 15.52
N ILE A 113 -6.50 -22.95 14.61
CA ILE A 113 -5.56 -23.30 13.54
C ILE A 113 -5.34 -22.10 12.60
N MET A 114 -6.43 -21.46 12.17
CA MET A 114 -6.39 -20.28 11.30
C MET A 114 -5.66 -19.10 11.97
N ASN A 115 -5.84 -18.91 13.27
CA ASN A 115 -5.10 -17.88 14.03
C ASN A 115 -3.60 -18.14 14.03
N SER A 116 -3.16 -19.38 14.20
CA SER A 116 -1.75 -19.73 14.10
C SER A 116 -1.22 -19.57 12.67
N PHE A 117 -2.00 -19.96 11.66
CA PHE A 117 -1.63 -19.79 10.26
C PHE A 117 -1.36 -18.32 9.89
N VAL A 118 -2.26 -17.40 10.27
CA VAL A 118 -2.06 -15.96 10.02
C VAL A 118 -0.80 -15.44 10.72
N ASN A 119 -0.53 -15.89 11.94
CA ASN A 119 0.69 -15.50 12.66
C ASN A 119 1.97 -16.03 12.01
N ASP A 120 1.98 -17.28 11.52
CA ASP A 120 3.14 -17.85 10.80
C ASP A 120 3.46 -17.04 9.54
N ILE A 121 2.44 -16.77 8.72
CA ILE A 121 2.62 -15.96 7.50
C ILE A 121 3.05 -14.53 7.83
N PHE A 122 2.46 -13.90 8.85
CA PHE A 122 2.84 -12.56 9.29
C PHE A 122 4.31 -12.49 9.71
N GLN A 123 4.77 -13.44 10.53
CA GLN A 123 6.16 -13.47 11.00
C GLN A 123 7.14 -13.71 9.84
N ARG A 124 6.79 -14.58 8.89
CA ARG A 124 7.61 -14.80 7.68
C ARG A 124 7.75 -13.53 6.84
N ILE A 125 6.65 -12.83 6.59
CA ILE A 125 6.66 -11.58 5.81
C ILE A 125 7.44 -10.50 6.55
N ALA A 126 7.16 -10.28 7.84
CA ALA A 126 7.82 -9.28 8.65
C ALA A 126 9.34 -9.52 8.73
N GLY A 127 9.76 -10.78 8.92
CA GLY A 127 11.17 -11.17 8.91
C GLY A 127 11.84 -10.87 7.58
N LYS A 128 11.21 -11.25 6.45
CA LYS A 128 11.79 -11.03 5.12
C LYS A 128 11.81 -9.55 4.74
N ALA A 129 10.77 -8.79 5.08
CA ALA A 129 10.69 -7.35 4.85
C ALA A 129 11.71 -6.57 5.70
N SER A 130 11.93 -7.00 6.95
CA SER A 130 12.99 -6.45 7.80
C SER A 130 14.36 -6.66 7.17
N CYS A 131 14.67 -7.88 6.73
CA CYS A 131 15.93 -8.16 6.01
C CYS A 131 16.07 -7.26 4.77
N LEU A 132 15.01 -7.09 3.97
CA LEU A 132 15.02 -6.23 2.78
C LEU A 132 15.27 -4.74 3.13
N ALA A 133 14.69 -4.23 4.21
CA ALA A 133 14.95 -2.87 4.67
C ALA A 133 16.42 -2.70 5.08
N HIS A 134 16.98 -3.67 5.80
CA HIS A 134 18.38 -3.68 6.20
C HIS A 134 19.34 -3.76 5.00
N TYR A 135 19.04 -4.57 3.98
CA TYR A 135 19.84 -4.61 2.74
C TYR A 135 19.87 -3.25 2.03
N ASN A 136 18.74 -2.54 2.05
CA ASN A 136 18.64 -1.20 1.48
C ASN A 136 19.17 -0.09 2.42
N LYS A 137 19.76 -0.45 3.57
CA LYS A 137 20.26 0.47 4.61
C LYS A 137 19.19 1.45 5.13
N ARG A 138 17.93 1.00 5.14
CA ARG A 138 16.79 1.78 5.66
C ARG A 138 16.35 1.21 7.01
N SER A 139 16.02 2.09 7.95
CA SER A 139 15.45 1.73 9.25
C SER A 139 13.92 1.62 9.23
N THR A 140 13.30 2.00 8.10
CA THR A 140 11.85 2.00 7.92
C THR A 140 11.44 0.95 6.89
N ILE A 141 10.50 0.08 7.27
CA ILE A 141 9.86 -0.87 6.36
C ILE A 141 8.71 -0.16 5.65
N THR A 142 8.76 -0.07 4.33
CA THR A 142 7.72 0.53 3.49
C THR A 142 6.86 -0.54 2.82
N SER A 143 5.76 -0.12 2.18
CA SER A 143 4.91 -1.02 1.39
C SER A 143 5.69 -1.76 0.28
N ARG A 144 6.78 -1.17 -0.22
CA ARG A 144 7.66 -1.81 -1.22
C ARG A 144 8.40 -3.02 -0.68
N GLU A 145 8.93 -2.96 0.54
CA GLU A 145 9.60 -4.12 1.17
C GLU A 145 8.58 -5.22 1.47
N ILE A 146 7.36 -4.88 1.89
CA ILE A 146 6.28 -5.84 2.12
C ILE A 146 5.87 -6.53 0.82
N GLN A 147 5.68 -5.78 -0.26
CA GLN A 147 5.32 -6.32 -1.58
C GLN A 147 6.41 -7.27 -2.10
N THR A 148 7.67 -6.88 -1.99
CA THR A 148 8.81 -7.70 -2.41
C THR A 148 8.91 -8.96 -1.55
N ALA A 149 8.73 -8.84 -0.22
CA ALA A 149 8.72 -9.98 0.69
C ALA A 149 7.62 -11.00 0.35
N LEU A 150 6.42 -10.54 -0.02
CA LEU A 150 5.32 -11.40 -0.45
C LEU A 150 5.66 -12.21 -1.70
N CYS A 151 6.24 -11.56 -2.72
CA CYS A 151 6.68 -12.24 -3.94
C CYS A 151 7.80 -13.27 -3.70
N LEU A 152 8.61 -13.10 -2.65
CA LEU A 152 9.67 -14.05 -2.29
C LEU A 152 9.16 -15.24 -1.47
N LEU A 153 8.07 -15.06 -0.72
CA LEU A 153 7.54 -16.08 0.20
C LEU A 153 6.42 -16.92 -0.41
N LEU A 154 5.64 -16.34 -1.32
CA LEU A 154 4.48 -16.99 -1.92
C LEU A 154 4.80 -17.52 -3.32
N PRO A 155 4.20 -18.65 -3.73
CA PRO A 155 4.21 -19.11 -5.12
C PRO A 155 3.70 -18.02 -6.07
N ALA A 156 4.20 -18.04 -7.31
CA ALA A 156 3.96 -16.98 -8.30
C ALA A 156 2.48 -16.63 -8.49
N GLU A 157 1.58 -17.62 -8.52
CA GLU A 157 0.15 -17.36 -8.73
C GLU A 157 -0.48 -16.67 -7.51
N LEU A 158 -0.19 -17.14 -6.29
CA LEU A 158 -0.69 -16.53 -5.05
C LEU A 158 -0.10 -15.14 -4.82
N ALA A 159 1.15 -14.92 -5.20
CA ALA A 159 1.82 -13.63 -5.08
C ALA A 159 1.12 -12.54 -5.91
N LYS A 160 0.67 -12.85 -7.13
CA LYS A 160 -0.06 -11.90 -7.98
C LYS A 160 -1.32 -11.38 -7.30
N HIS A 161 -2.15 -12.31 -6.79
CA HIS A 161 -3.40 -11.98 -6.10
C HIS A 161 -3.10 -11.18 -4.82
N ALA A 162 -2.18 -11.65 -3.98
CA ALA A 162 -1.82 -10.99 -2.73
C ALA A 162 -1.30 -9.56 -2.92
N VAL A 163 -0.44 -9.35 -3.93
CA VAL A 163 0.06 -8.02 -4.28
C VAL A 163 -1.07 -7.13 -4.79
N SER A 164 -1.92 -7.64 -5.67
CA SER A 164 -3.04 -6.86 -6.22
C SER A 164 -4.01 -6.38 -5.12
N GLU A 165 -4.36 -7.26 -4.17
CA GLU A 165 -5.21 -6.92 -3.02
C GLU A 165 -4.52 -5.92 -2.09
N GLY A 166 -3.22 -6.08 -1.85
CA GLY A 166 -2.41 -5.14 -1.07
C GLY A 166 -2.41 -3.73 -1.67
N THR A 167 -2.18 -3.60 -2.98
CA THR A 167 -2.16 -2.30 -3.66
C THR A 167 -3.52 -1.63 -3.67
N LYS A 168 -4.61 -2.39 -3.87
CA LYS A 168 -5.98 -1.88 -3.75
C LYS A 168 -6.24 -1.31 -2.35
N ALA A 169 -5.83 -2.03 -1.30
CA ALA A 169 -6.02 -1.59 0.08
C ALA A 169 -5.25 -0.30 0.39
N VAL A 170 -4.00 -0.18 -0.08
CA VAL A 170 -3.18 1.03 0.10
C VAL A 170 -3.83 2.23 -0.61
N THR A 171 -4.26 2.04 -1.86
CA THR A 171 -4.91 3.10 -2.66
C THR A 171 -6.20 3.58 -2.00
N LYS A 172 -7.03 2.63 -1.54
CA LYS A 172 -8.26 2.97 -0.81
C LYS A 172 -7.92 3.77 0.45
N TYR A 173 -6.94 3.33 1.24
CA TYR A 173 -6.53 4.02 2.45
C TYR A 173 -6.06 5.46 2.19
N THR A 174 -5.28 5.70 1.13
CA THR A 174 -4.80 7.05 0.80
C THR A 174 -5.91 7.96 0.29
N SER A 175 -6.95 7.42 -0.37
CA SER A 175 -8.08 8.18 -0.89
C SER A 175 -9.18 8.51 0.13
N SER A 176 -9.22 7.83 1.28
CA SER A 176 -10.34 7.90 2.24
C SER A 176 -10.21 9.03 3.28
N LYS A 177 -9.59 10.16 2.94
CA LYS A 177 -9.34 11.26 3.88
C LYS A 177 -10.51 12.23 4.00
#